data_AF-A0A9X2AQN6-F1
#
_entry.id   AF-A0A9X2AQN6-F1
#
_cell.length_a   1.000
_cell.length_b   1.000
_cell.length_c   1.000
_cell.angle_alpha   90.00
_cell.angle_beta   90.00
_cell.angle_gamma   90.00
#
_symmetry.space_group_name_H-M   'P 1'
#
loop_
_entity.id
_entity.type
_entity.pdbx_description
1 polymer ?
#
loop_
_entity_poly.entity_id
_entity_poly.type
_entity_poly.pdbx_seq_one_letter_code
_entity_poly.pdbx_strand_id
1 'polypeptide(L)'
;MPPLFDARPLHFDEYRTVQKPKRRYSVLIEAVIFDVYGTLLQIGERRRPFRNLLKQARSRGRQPRADDARTLMTQNVGLAGAANLFGTQLGNVELATLELDLYAELASVRPYDDALRALESLKRAGLKVAALSYRSPKALESSPPLASGIPALPRSR
;
A
#
# COMPACT_ATOMS: atom_id res chain seq x y z
N MET A 1 -59.31 -4.92 -68.63
CA MET A 1 -58.01 -5.10 -69.30
C MET A 1 -56.91 -4.98 -68.25
N PRO A 2 -55.92 -5.89 -68.22
CA PRO A 2 -55.19 -6.31 -67.01
C PRO A 2 -53.80 -5.63 -66.89
N PRO A 3 -52.81 -6.14 -66.11
CA PRO A 3 -52.29 -5.53 -64.88
C PRO A 3 -50.82 -5.07 -65.02
N LEU A 4 -50.18 -4.49 -63.97
CA LEU A 4 -48.77 -4.79 -63.66
C LEU A 4 -48.26 -4.21 -62.32
N PHE A 5 -47.79 -5.14 -61.48
CA PHE A 5 -46.87 -5.07 -60.34
C PHE A 5 -47.24 -4.38 -59.00
N ASP A 6 -47.72 -5.25 -58.11
CA ASP A 6 -47.46 -5.29 -56.66
C ASP A 6 -45.96 -5.12 -56.37
N ALA A 7 -45.61 -4.09 -55.61
CA ALA A 7 -44.28 -3.90 -55.03
C ALA A 7 -44.42 -3.80 -53.51
N ARG A 8 -44.49 -4.97 -52.87
CA ARG A 8 -44.30 -5.10 -51.43
C ARG A 8 -42.89 -4.59 -51.07
N PRO A 9 -42.71 -3.86 -49.95
CA PRO A 9 -41.38 -3.52 -49.49
C PRO A 9 -40.61 -4.79 -49.14
N LEU A 10 -39.38 -4.87 -49.66
CA LEU A 10 -38.41 -5.92 -49.41
C LEU A 10 -38.18 -6.09 -47.90
N HIS A 11 -38.47 -7.30 -47.41
CA HIS A 11 -38.06 -7.77 -46.09
C HIS A 11 -36.53 -7.82 -46.07
N PHE A 12 -35.90 -6.94 -45.30
CA PHE A 12 -34.47 -7.01 -45.01
C PHE A 12 -34.25 -8.12 -43.98
N ASP A 13 -34.04 -9.34 -44.48
CA ASP A 13 -33.57 -10.45 -43.66
C ASP A 13 -32.04 -10.41 -43.49
N GLU A 14 -31.65 -10.69 -42.24
CA GLU A 14 -30.35 -11.22 -41.82
C GLU A 14 -29.11 -10.31 -41.85
N TYR A 15 -29.08 -9.34 -40.92
CA TYR A 15 -27.85 -9.15 -40.14
C TYR A 15 -27.82 -10.19 -39.02
N ARG A 16 -27.48 -11.43 -39.35
CA ARG A 16 -27.04 -12.40 -38.34
C ARG A 16 -25.71 -11.88 -37.78
N THR A 17 -25.77 -11.08 -36.72
CA THR A 17 -24.63 -10.77 -35.88
C THR A 17 -23.96 -12.08 -35.52
N VAL A 18 -22.81 -12.36 -36.11
CA VAL A 18 -21.89 -13.38 -35.63
C VAL A 18 -21.45 -12.90 -34.24
N GLN A 19 -22.18 -13.32 -33.21
CA GLN A 19 -21.74 -13.15 -31.84
C GLN A 19 -20.48 -14.00 -31.68
N LYS A 20 -19.31 -13.38 -31.87
CA LYS A 20 -18.04 -13.99 -31.48
C LYS A 20 -18.17 -14.35 -30.00
N PRO A 21 -17.86 -15.60 -29.60
CA PRO A 21 -18.00 -16.01 -28.21
C PRO A 21 -17.16 -15.08 -27.35
N LYS A 22 -17.81 -14.39 -26.43
CA LYS A 22 -17.18 -13.53 -25.43
C LYS A 22 -16.27 -14.44 -24.62
N ARG A 23 -14.96 -14.45 -24.92
CA ARG A 23 -13.97 -15.19 -24.12
C ARG A 23 -14.12 -14.70 -22.69
N ARG A 24 -14.73 -15.54 -21.84
CA ARG A 24 -14.68 -15.38 -20.40
C ARG A 24 -13.25 -15.67 -20.01
N TYR A 25 -12.43 -14.63 -19.91
CA TYR A 25 -11.19 -14.73 -19.16
C TYR A 25 -11.62 -14.94 -17.70
N SER A 26 -11.64 -16.19 -17.25
CA SER A 26 -11.59 -16.47 -15.82
C SER A 26 -10.23 -15.97 -15.36
N VAL A 27 -10.19 -14.81 -14.70
CA VAL A 27 -8.95 -14.34 -14.07
C VAL A 27 -8.63 -15.34 -12.98
N LEU A 28 -7.64 -16.20 -13.23
CA LEU A 28 -7.09 -17.08 -12.21
C LEU A 28 -6.18 -16.22 -11.34
N ILE A 29 -6.58 -15.96 -10.10
CA ILE A 29 -5.71 -15.31 -9.13
C ILE A 29 -4.76 -16.38 -8.61
N GLU A 30 -3.45 -16.16 -8.76
CA GLU A 30 -2.41 -17.10 -8.32
C GLU A 30 -1.66 -16.61 -7.06
N ALA A 31 -1.71 -15.31 -6.80
CA ALA A 31 -0.95 -14.68 -5.72
C ALA A 31 -1.65 -13.45 -5.14
N VAL A 32 -1.37 -13.17 -3.87
CA VAL A 32 -1.77 -11.96 -3.16
C VAL A 32 -0.53 -11.32 -2.53
N ILE A 33 -0.35 -10.02 -2.78
CA ILE A 33 0.72 -9.23 -2.19
C ILE A 33 0.10 -8.22 -1.24
N PHE A 34 0.52 -8.27 0.02
CA PHE A 34 0.06 -7.36 1.06
C PHE A 34 1.04 -6.22 1.27
N ASP A 35 0.51 -5.01 1.44
CA ASP A 35 1.22 -4.00 2.23
C ASP A 35 1.32 -4.47 3.70
N VAL A 36 2.29 -3.98 4.45
CA VAL A 36 2.53 -4.42 5.83
C VAL A 36 1.77 -3.55 6.83
N TYR A 37 2.07 -2.25 6.89
CA TYR A 37 1.52 -1.37 7.91
C TYR A 37 0.14 -0.85 7.51
N GLY A 38 -0.83 -0.91 8.43
CA GLY A 38 -2.22 -0.60 8.15
C GLY A 38 -2.99 -1.71 7.44
N THR A 39 -2.33 -2.81 7.06
CA THR A 39 -2.94 -3.96 6.39
C THR A 39 -2.77 -5.25 7.20
N LEU A 40 -1.53 -5.68 7.49
CA LEU A 40 -1.26 -6.84 8.34
C LEU A 40 -0.93 -6.44 9.77
N LEU A 41 -0.22 -5.32 9.92
CA LEU A 41 0.19 -4.76 11.20
C LEU A 41 -0.52 -3.44 11.46
N GLN A 42 -0.91 -3.23 12.71
CA GLN A 42 -1.40 -1.95 13.22
C GLN A 42 -0.36 -1.32 14.14
N ILE A 43 -0.25 0.00 14.07
CA ILE A 43 0.49 0.80 15.06
C ILE A 43 -0.50 1.13 16.17
N GLY A 44 -0.30 0.58 17.37
CA GLY A 44 -1.20 0.78 18.50
C GLY A 44 -1.17 2.21 19.03
N GLU A 45 0.00 2.68 19.43
CA GLU A 45 0.22 4.02 19.95
C GLU A 45 0.71 4.95 18.83
N ARG A 46 -0.21 5.77 18.30
CA ARG A 46 0.07 6.60 17.11
C ARG A 46 0.51 8.03 17.46
N ARG A 47 1.79 8.23 17.74
CA ARG A 47 2.42 9.53 18.03
C ARG A 47 2.79 10.36 16.79
N ARG A 48 2.95 9.72 15.63
CA ARG A 48 3.17 10.27 14.29
C ARG A 48 4.37 11.23 14.20
N PRO A 49 5.59 10.80 14.56
CA PRO A 49 6.76 11.67 14.70
C PRO A 49 7.14 12.37 13.39
N PHE A 50 7.13 11.66 12.26
CA PHE A 50 7.39 12.25 10.95
C PHE A 50 6.36 13.30 10.53
N ARG A 51 5.08 13.12 10.91
CA ARG A 51 4.05 14.14 10.68
C ARG A 51 4.30 15.36 11.57
N ASN A 52 4.72 15.15 12.81
CA ASN A 52 5.01 16.23 13.75
C ASN A 52 6.24 17.04 13.31
N LEU A 53 7.26 16.39 12.72
CA LEU A 53 8.37 17.05 12.05
C LEU A 53 7.90 18.00 10.94
N LEU A 54 7.01 17.55 10.05
CA LEU A 54 6.46 18.42 8.99
C LEU A 54 5.64 19.58 9.56
N LYS A 55 4.94 19.38 10.67
CA LYS A 55 4.25 20.47 11.38
C LYS A 55 5.23 21.49 11.95
N GLN A 56 6.34 21.04 12.54
CA GLN A 56 7.41 21.93 13.02
C GLN A 56 8.05 22.70 11.87
N ALA A 57 8.34 22.02 10.75
CA ALA A 57 8.82 22.67 9.53
C ALA A 57 7.88 23.79 9.08
N ARG A 58 6.57 23.51 9.06
CA ARG A 58 5.54 24.51 8.72
C ARG A 58 5.52 25.68 9.69
N SER A 59 5.60 25.43 10.99
CA SER A 59 5.61 26.48 12.01
C SER A 59 6.81 27.42 11.88
N ARG A 60 7.91 26.95 11.26
CA ARG A 60 9.14 27.69 11.02
C ARG A 60 9.19 28.33 9.62
N GLY A 61 8.06 28.40 8.92
CA GLY A 61 7.92 29.12 7.65
C GLY A 61 8.08 28.26 6.39
N ARG A 62 8.35 26.95 6.49
CA ARG A 62 8.31 26.07 5.32
C ARG A 62 6.86 25.95 4.83
N GLN A 63 6.61 26.25 3.56
CA GLN A 63 5.31 25.97 2.96
C GLN A 63 5.15 24.46 2.70
N PRO A 64 4.03 23.83 3.14
CA PRO A 64 3.74 22.44 2.80
C PRO A 64 3.69 22.24 1.29
N ARG A 65 4.26 21.14 0.81
CA ARG A 65 4.19 20.74 -0.60
C ARG A 65 3.36 19.47 -0.76
N ALA A 66 2.69 19.35 -1.90
CA ALA A 66 1.84 18.20 -2.20
C ALA A 66 2.61 16.86 -2.20
N ASP A 67 3.91 16.90 -2.48
CA ASP A 67 4.81 15.75 -2.53
C ASP A 67 5.55 15.46 -1.22
N ASP A 68 5.37 16.26 -0.16
CA ASP A 68 6.10 16.08 1.10
C ASP A 68 5.89 14.68 1.70
N ALA A 69 4.64 14.18 1.69
CA ALA A 69 4.32 12.84 2.19
C ALA A 69 4.97 11.74 1.34
N ARG A 70 4.93 11.89 0.01
CA ARG A 70 5.56 10.94 -0.92
C ARG A 70 7.07 10.90 -0.71
N THR A 71 7.70 12.07 -0.65
CA THR A 71 9.13 12.20 -0.39
C THR A 71 9.50 11.49 0.91
N LEU A 72 8.77 11.74 1.99
CA LEU A 72 9.03 11.10 3.29
C LEU A 72 8.90 9.57 3.23
N MET A 73 7.91 9.04 2.51
CA MET A 73 7.66 7.60 2.39
C MET A 73 8.66 6.89 1.46
N THR A 74 9.22 7.58 0.48
CA THR A 74 10.16 6.99 -0.50
C THR A 74 11.62 7.15 -0.12
N GLN A 75 11.95 8.09 0.78
CA GLN A 75 13.33 8.34 1.17
C GLN A 75 13.73 7.47 2.35
N ASN A 76 14.90 6.86 2.23
CA ASN A 76 15.46 6.03 3.29
C ASN A 76 16.20 6.89 4.33
N VAL A 77 15.45 7.60 5.16
CA VAL A 77 16.00 8.51 6.17
C VAL A 77 15.32 8.35 7.54
N GLY A 78 16.09 8.57 8.61
CA GLY A 78 15.54 8.77 9.96
C GLY A 78 15.06 10.21 10.16
N LEU A 79 14.60 10.55 11.37
CA LEU A 79 14.05 11.88 11.69
C LEU A 79 15.05 13.01 11.47
N ALA A 80 16.32 12.84 11.83
CA ALA A 80 17.36 13.83 11.56
C ALA A 80 17.57 14.05 10.04
N GLY A 81 17.61 12.96 9.27
CA GLY A 81 17.73 13.03 7.82
C GLY A 81 16.51 13.67 7.17
N ALA A 82 15.31 13.36 7.66
CA ALA A 82 14.08 14.01 7.22
C ALA A 82 14.09 15.51 7.55
N ALA A 83 14.53 15.92 8.74
CA ALA A 83 14.65 17.33 9.11
C ALA A 83 15.55 18.08 8.12
N ASN A 84 16.69 17.49 7.75
CA ASN A 84 17.58 18.03 6.72
C ASN A 84 16.91 18.10 5.33
N LEU A 85 16.26 17.02 4.89
CA LEU A 85 15.52 17.01 3.61
C LEU A 85 14.45 18.09 3.54
N PHE A 86 13.78 18.35 4.67
CA PHE A 86 12.72 19.34 4.76
C PHE A 86 13.23 20.74 5.15
N GLY A 87 14.54 20.96 5.21
CA GLY A 87 15.16 22.26 5.50
C GLY A 87 14.81 22.79 6.89
N THR A 88 14.56 21.89 7.84
CA THR A 88 14.15 22.20 9.21
C THR A 88 15.30 21.93 10.17
N GLN A 89 15.76 22.97 10.86
CA GLN A 89 16.74 22.82 11.93
C GLN A 89 16.02 22.43 13.22
N LEU A 90 16.18 21.18 13.67
CA LEU A 90 15.68 20.74 14.97
C LEU A 90 16.81 20.82 15.99
N GLY A 91 16.51 21.35 17.18
CA GLY A 91 17.43 21.24 18.31
C GLY A 91 17.53 19.80 18.79
N ASN A 92 18.61 19.47 19.52
CA ASN A 92 18.85 18.11 20.02
C ASN A 92 17.67 17.56 20.85
N VAL A 93 17.07 18.41 21.69
CA VAL A 93 15.91 18.03 22.52
C VAL A 93 14.68 17.71 21.69
N GLU A 94 14.41 18.50 20.63
CA GLU A 94 13.27 18.28 19.74
C GLU A 94 13.43 16.99 18.94
N LEU A 95 14.64 16.76 18.41
CA LEU A 95 14.96 15.53 17.70
C LEU A 95 14.84 14.31 18.62
N ALA A 96 15.41 14.36 19.82
CA ALA A 96 15.32 13.27 20.80
C ALA A 96 13.87 12.97 21.20
N THR A 97 13.03 14.00 21.31
CA THR A 97 11.59 13.82 21.59
C THR A 97 10.90 13.08 20.45
N LEU A 98 11.14 13.47 19.20
CA LEU A 98 10.57 12.79 18.04
C LEU A 98 11.08 11.35 17.91
N GLU A 99 12.35 11.11 18.26
CA GLU A 99 12.93 9.76 18.25
C GLU A 99 12.30 8.88 19.33
N LEU A 100 12.11 9.39 20.55
CA LEU A 100 11.40 8.68 21.61
C LEU A 100 9.96 8.35 21.20
N ASP A 101 9.29 9.29 20.53
CA ASP A 101 7.95 9.06 20.00
C ASP A 101 7.93 7.98 18.92
N LEU A 102 8.94 7.96 18.04
CA LEU A 102 9.10 6.90 17.03
C LEU A 102 9.32 5.54 17.69
N TYR A 103 10.17 5.47 18.71
CA TYR A 103 10.40 4.24 19.45
C TYR A 103 9.12 3.72 20.11
N ALA A 104 8.33 4.61 20.70
CA ALA A 104 7.03 4.23 21.27
C ALA A 104 6.04 3.72 20.20
N GLU A 105 5.96 4.38 19.03
CA GLU A 105 5.12 3.88 17.93
C GLU A 105 5.56 2.47 17.51
N LEU A 106 6.87 2.26 17.29
CA LEU A 106 7.42 0.98 16.85
C LEU A 106 7.20 -0.13 17.89
N ALA A 107 7.37 0.18 19.18
CA ALA A 107 7.12 -0.76 20.26
C ALA A 107 5.64 -1.18 20.38
N SER A 108 4.73 -0.33 19.89
CA SER A 108 3.28 -0.60 19.91
C SER A 108 2.78 -1.39 18.68
N VAL A 109 3.65 -1.71 17.73
CA VAL A 109 3.27 -2.43 16.51
C VAL A 109 2.85 -3.86 16.85
N ARG A 110 1.66 -4.23 16.39
CA ARG A 110 1.12 -5.58 16.56
C ARG A 110 0.30 -6.00 15.33
N PRO A 111 0.12 -7.30 15.06
CA PRO A 111 -0.80 -7.75 14.02
C PRO A 111 -2.24 -7.27 14.28
N TYR A 112 -3.06 -7.20 13.23
CA TYR A 112 -4.51 -7.25 13.39
C TYR A 112 -4.93 -8.67 13.82
N ASP A 113 -6.01 -8.77 14.59
CA ASP A 113 -6.47 -10.04 15.18
C ASP A 113 -6.81 -11.09 14.10
N ASP A 114 -7.27 -10.63 12.93
CA ASP A 114 -7.63 -11.46 11.79
C ASP A 114 -6.52 -11.65 10.76
N ALA A 115 -5.39 -10.94 10.89
CA ALA A 115 -4.31 -10.96 9.89
C ALA A 115 -3.78 -12.38 9.66
N LEU A 116 -3.49 -13.13 10.74
CA LEU A 116 -3.00 -14.51 10.63
C LEU A 116 -4.05 -15.42 9.99
N ARG A 117 -5.31 -15.31 10.40
CA ARG A 117 -6.42 -16.09 9.85
C ARG A 117 -6.62 -15.82 8.35
N ALA A 118 -6.50 -14.57 7.93
CA ALA A 118 -6.59 -14.19 6.53
C ALA A 118 -5.46 -14.80 5.70
N LEU A 119 -4.21 -14.68 6.17
CA LEU A 119 -3.04 -15.27 5.51
C LEU A 119 -3.15 -16.79 5.38
N GLU A 120 -3.60 -17.47 6.43
CA GLU A 120 -3.82 -18.92 6.39
C GLU A 120 -4.93 -19.33 5.42
N SER A 121 -6.02 -18.56 5.36
CA SER A 121 -7.13 -18.84 4.45
C SER A 121 -6.68 -18.76 2.98
N LEU A 122 -5.84 -17.77 2.65
CA LEU A 122 -5.25 -17.66 1.32
C LEU A 122 -4.31 -18.83 0.99
N LYS A 123 -3.46 -19.22 1.95
CA LYS A 123 -2.57 -20.37 1.77
C LYS A 123 -3.35 -21.67 1.56
N ARG A 124 -4.44 -21.91 2.33
CA ARG A 124 -5.31 -23.08 2.16
C ARG A 124 -6.01 -23.09 0.80
N ALA A 125 -6.28 -21.92 0.22
CA ALA A 125 -6.82 -21.80 -1.14
C ALA A 125 -5.77 -22.01 -2.25
N GLY A 126 -4.52 -22.34 -1.91
CA GLY A 126 -3.45 -22.56 -2.88
C GLY A 126 -2.80 -21.28 -3.43
N LEU A 127 -3.13 -20.12 -2.85
CA LEU A 127 -2.58 -18.84 -3.30
C LEU A 127 -1.19 -18.59 -2.71
N LYS A 128 -0.29 -18.06 -3.54
CA LYS A 128 1.00 -17.54 -3.07
C LYS A 128 0.79 -16.22 -2.32
N VAL A 129 1.47 -16.04 -1.20
CA VAL A 129 1.32 -14.84 -0.36
C VAL A 129 2.67 -14.18 -0.13
N ALA A 130 2.74 -12.87 -0.38
CA ALA A 130 3.93 -12.05 -0.13
C ALA A 130 3.57 -10.77 0.63
N ALA A 131 4.57 -10.16 1.28
CA ALA A 131 4.43 -8.88 1.97
C ALA A 131 5.45 -7.87 1.41
N LEU A 132 5.02 -6.62 1.24
CA LEU A 132 5.85 -5.49 0.81
C LEU A 132 5.96 -4.47 1.94
N SER A 133 7.18 -4.05 2.24
CA SER A 133 7.44 -2.93 3.15
C SER A 133 8.50 -2.00 2.56
N TYR A 134 8.28 -0.69 2.60
CA TYR A 134 9.35 0.29 2.45
C TYR A 134 10.14 0.30 3.78
N ARG A 135 11.44 0.01 3.76
CA ARG A 135 12.23 -0.17 4.98
C ARG A 135 13.45 0.75 4.99
N SER A 136 13.67 1.44 6.12
CA SER A 136 14.92 2.14 6.41
C SER A 136 15.87 1.28 7.28
N PRO A 137 17.18 1.17 6.98
CA PRO A 137 18.12 0.30 7.69
C PRO A 137 18.26 0.62 9.18
N LYS A 138 18.16 1.90 9.59
CA LYS A 138 18.37 2.32 10.99
C LYS A 138 17.32 1.81 11.98
N ALA A 139 16.10 1.49 11.52
CA ALA A 139 15.07 0.90 12.38
C ALA A 139 15.38 -0.58 12.74
N LEU A 140 16.31 -1.24 12.03
CA LEU A 140 16.66 -2.64 12.23
C LEU A 140 17.67 -2.84 13.37
N GLU A 141 18.57 -1.88 13.62
CA GLU A 141 19.62 -2.03 14.64
C GLU A 141 19.12 -1.88 16.08
N SER A 142 17.90 -1.36 16.28
CA SER A 142 17.33 -1.09 17.62
C SER A 142 15.94 -1.67 17.87
N SER A 143 15.32 -2.33 16.88
CA SER A 143 14.01 -2.98 17.09
C SER A 143 14.20 -4.45 17.50
N PRO A 144 13.48 -4.95 18.52
CA PRO A 144 13.37 -6.39 18.73
C PRO A 144 12.83 -7.05 17.45
N PRO A 145 13.16 -8.32 17.18
CA PRO A 145 12.67 -9.02 16.00
C PRO A 145 11.15 -8.87 15.92
N LEU A 146 10.66 -8.30 14.81
CA LEU A 146 9.23 -8.22 14.50
C LEU A 146 8.63 -9.60 14.77
N ALA A 147 7.67 -9.62 15.69
CA ALA A 147 6.93 -10.76 16.23
C ALA A 147 7.23 -12.10 15.54
N SER A 148 7.68 -13.07 16.35
CA SER A 148 8.01 -14.47 16.06
C SER A 148 6.91 -15.31 15.37
N GLY A 149 5.87 -14.70 14.81
CA GLY A 149 4.75 -15.34 14.12
C GLY A 149 4.60 -15.03 12.63
N ILE A 150 5.40 -14.13 12.05
CA ILE A 150 5.42 -13.93 10.59
C ILE A 150 6.60 -14.71 10.01
N PRO A 151 6.39 -15.85 9.34
CA PRO A 151 7.49 -16.60 8.76
C PRO A 151 8.24 -15.74 7.75
N ALA A 152 9.56 -15.67 7.91
CA ALA A 152 10.44 -15.08 6.90
C ALA A 152 10.23 -15.83 5.57
N LEU A 153 9.91 -15.09 4.51
CA LEU A 153 9.78 -15.66 3.18
C LEU A 153 11.14 -16.21 2.73
N PRO A 154 11.17 -17.40 2.09
CA PRO A 154 12.39 -17.92 1.50
C PRO A 154 12.90 -16.93 0.46
N ARG A 155 14.18 -16.56 0.56
CA ARG A 155 14.87 -15.85 -0.52
C ARG A 155 14.90 -16.78 -1.73
N SER A 156 14.34 -16.34 -2.86
CA SER A 156 14.56 -17.01 -4.13
C SER A 156 16.05 -17.03 -4.41
N ARG A 157 16.58 -18.23 -4.67
CA ARG A 157 17.97 -18.49 -5.06
C ARG A 157 18.40 -17.69 -6.27
#